data_AF-A0A673K9Y1-F1
#
_entry.id   AF-A0A673K9Y1-F1
#
_cell.length_a   1.000
_cell.length_b   1.000
_cell.length_c   1.000
_cell.angle_alpha   90.00
_cell.angle_beta   90.00
_cell.angle_gamma   90.00
#
_symmetry.space_group_name_H-M   'P 1'
#
loop_
_entity.id
_entity.type
_entity.pdbx_description
1 polymer ?
#
loop_
_entity_poly.entity_id
_entity_poly.type
_entity_poly.pdbx_seq_one_letter_code
_entity_poly.pdbx_strand_id
1 'polypeptide(L)'
;MQLILIVPFRMQLWNLNTYLYGPKDDLKHRLLWREVYSAEEEAQLKALVCEAESRGLAFVYALSPGQDIVFSSSCDLTLLKRKLRQVSDLGCQAFALLFDDIDHSMCQSDTEAFSSFAHAQVTVANEIFHFLGEPPVFLFCPTEYCSSFCTPSVSKSPYLLTIGEDLLPGISVIWTGNKVISRELSPESLAEVQSVLRRPPLIWDNLHANDYDSRRVFLGPFKGRPPRLRAHLRGLLLNPNCEFEANFIPLHTLGSWYKEGKEEGKGENPVMSQDLKDGENQVSRIFSHEKTPRRGLCSGSIPLSEAQVRLLVGLYYLPHEHGPPAQNLLQDLTWLKANCHCVSVEEWRDRAGRFLAACDDVALLHSAVVNSINRALLYDLYPYIWDLRNTLLVAKAFICWLGETSSGAELHVVEAEPWVFKGGLSGEVQVGII
;
A
#
# COMPACT_ATOMS: atom_id res chain seq x y z
N MET A 1 -4.01 12.08 -18.68
CA MET A 1 -3.13 11.56 -19.76
C MET A 1 -1.67 11.39 -19.34
N GLN A 2 -1.04 12.33 -18.59
CA GLN A 2 0.38 12.17 -18.18
C GLN A 2 0.64 11.02 -17.18
N LEU A 3 -0.24 10.80 -16.19
CA LEU A 3 -0.08 9.70 -15.21
C LEU A 3 -0.15 8.29 -15.84
N ILE A 4 -0.95 8.14 -16.90
CA ILE A 4 -1.18 6.88 -17.64
C ILE A 4 0.12 6.34 -18.26
N LEU A 5 1.08 7.21 -18.59
CA LEU A 5 2.35 6.82 -19.24
C LEU A 5 3.49 6.57 -18.23
N ILE A 6 3.42 7.18 -17.04
CA ILE A 6 4.56 7.18 -16.09
C ILE A 6 4.63 5.87 -15.31
N VAL A 7 3.47 5.30 -14.93
CA VAL A 7 3.46 4.06 -14.12
C VAL A 7 4.05 2.90 -14.91
N PRO A 8 3.58 2.60 -16.15
CA PRO A 8 4.13 1.52 -16.94
C PRO A 8 5.64 1.70 -17.23
N PHE A 9 6.08 2.95 -17.45
CA PHE A 9 7.48 3.28 -17.66
C PHE A 9 8.36 2.98 -16.42
N ARG A 10 7.96 3.45 -15.24
CA ARG A 10 8.70 3.19 -13.99
C ARG A 10 8.78 1.69 -13.68
N MET A 11 7.67 0.97 -13.87
CA MET A 11 7.62 -0.48 -13.67
C MET A 11 8.60 -1.23 -14.58
N GLN A 12 8.67 -0.86 -15.85
CA GLN A 12 9.63 -1.43 -16.80
C GLN A 12 11.08 -1.21 -16.36
N LEU A 13 11.43 0.00 -15.88
CA LEU A 13 12.77 0.32 -15.38
C LEU A 13 13.18 -0.51 -14.15
N TRP A 14 12.21 -0.96 -13.35
CA TRP A 14 12.44 -1.77 -12.16
C TRP A 14 12.18 -3.26 -12.38
N ASN A 15 12.08 -3.69 -13.65
CA ASN A 15 11.87 -5.07 -14.06
C ASN A 15 10.57 -5.69 -13.50
N LEU A 16 9.58 -4.87 -13.17
CA LEU A 16 8.22 -5.30 -12.86
C LEU A 16 7.46 -5.53 -14.16
N ASN A 17 6.44 -6.40 -14.14
CA ASN A 17 5.85 -6.94 -15.37
C ASN A 17 4.32 -7.02 -15.40
N THR A 18 3.61 -6.60 -14.35
CA THR A 18 2.14 -6.73 -14.30
C THR A 18 1.52 -5.49 -13.68
N TYR A 19 0.58 -4.86 -14.38
CA TYR A 19 -0.25 -3.77 -13.89
C TYR A 19 -1.70 -4.24 -13.77
N LEU A 20 -2.24 -4.27 -12.55
CA LEU A 20 -3.64 -4.61 -12.29
C LEU A 20 -4.46 -3.32 -12.20
N TYR A 21 -5.43 -3.17 -13.10
CA TYR A 21 -6.39 -2.07 -13.11
C TYR A 21 -7.62 -2.45 -12.28
N GLY A 22 -7.79 -1.81 -11.12
CA GLY A 22 -8.97 -1.92 -10.26
C GLY A 22 -9.13 -0.72 -9.33
N PRO A 23 -9.14 0.52 -9.83
CA PRO A 23 -9.23 1.71 -8.98
C PRO A 23 -10.61 1.82 -8.33
N LYS A 24 -10.65 2.17 -7.04
CA LYS A 24 -11.91 2.36 -6.29
C LYS A 24 -12.76 3.54 -6.81
N ASP A 25 -12.13 4.52 -7.46
CA ASP A 25 -12.81 5.69 -8.04
C ASP A 25 -13.50 5.41 -9.39
N ASP A 26 -13.20 4.29 -10.04
CA ASP A 26 -13.95 3.86 -11.23
C ASP A 26 -15.26 3.18 -10.78
N LEU A 27 -16.36 3.92 -10.82
CA LEU A 27 -17.67 3.39 -10.45
C LEU A 27 -18.01 2.11 -11.23
N LYS A 28 -17.61 1.99 -12.51
CA LYS A 28 -17.92 0.84 -13.37
C LYS A 28 -17.01 -0.36 -13.13
N HIS A 29 -16.01 -0.24 -12.27
CA HIS A 29 -15.22 -1.36 -11.77
C HIS A 29 -15.98 -2.16 -10.69
N ARG A 30 -16.78 -1.49 -9.84
CA ARG A 30 -17.46 -2.11 -8.68
C ARG A 30 -18.95 -1.74 -8.58
N LEU A 31 -19.28 -0.48 -8.30
CA LEU A 31 -20.66 -0.04 -8.00
C LEU A 31 -21.62 -0.17 -9.19
N LEU A 32 -21.15 0.09 -10.40
CA LEU A 32 -21.90 0.06 -11.65
C LEU A 32 -21.32 -0.99 -12.60
N TRP A 33 -20.89 -2.16 -12.07
CA TRP A 33 -20.17 -3.18 -12.85
C TRP A 33 -20.95 -3.71 -14.06
N ARG A 34 -22.29 -3.63 -14.03
CA ARG A 34 -23.17 -4.00 -15.15
C ARG A 34 -23.09 -3.00 -16.32
N GLU A 35 -22.66 -1.77 -16.07
CA GLU A 35 -22.54 -0.73 -17.08
C GLU A 35 -21.26 -0.86 -17.90
N VAL A 36 -21.42 -0.84 -19.22
CA VAL A 36 -20.30 -0.79 -20.16
C VAL A 36 -19.63 0.59 -20.14
N TYR A 37 -18.37 0.64 -20.53
CA TYR A 37 -17.67 1.90 -20.76
C TYR A 37 -18.27 2.65 -21.96
N SER A 38 -18.32 3.97 -21.86
CA SER A 38 -18.64 4.89 -22.95
C SER A 38 -17.47 4.98 -23.92
N ALA A 39 -17.68 5.53 -25.11
CA ALA A 39 -16.62 5.67 -26.11
C ALA A 39 -15.40 6.48 -25.61
N GLU A 40 -15.61 7.47 -24.74
CA GLU A 40 -14.53 8.24 -24.14
C GLU A 40 -13.72 7.40 -23.15
N GLU A 41 -14.40 6.68 -22.26
CA GLU A 41 -13.76 5.77 -21.29
C GLU A 41 -13.04 4.62 -22.00
N GLU A 42 -13.61 4.05 -23.07
CA GLU A 42 -12.97 3.04 -23.91
C GLU A 42 -11.67 3.56 -24.53
N ALA A 43 -11.66 4.79 -25.04
CA ALA A 43 -10.47 5.40 -25.62
C ALA A 43 -9.35 5.55 -24.58
N GLN A 44 -9.70 5.95 -23.36
CA GLN A 44 -8.75 6.07 -22.25
C GLN A 44 -8.21 4.69 -21.82
N LEU A 45 -9.09 3.70 -21.65
CA LEU A 45 -8.72 2.35 -21.24
C LEU A 45 -7.86 1.66 -22.32
N LYS A 46 -8.22 1.82 -23.59
CA LYS A 46 -7.44 1.31 -24.73
C LYS A 46 -6.04 1.91 -24.77
N ALA A 47 -5.91 3.23 -24.55
CA ALA A 47 -4.60 3.88 -24.49
C ALA A 47 -3.73 3.29 -23.37
N LEU A 48 -4.31 2.99 -22.21
CA LEU A 48 -3.60 2.37 -21.09
C LEU A 48 -3.20 0.91 -21.37
N VAL A 49 -4.08 0.11 -21.99
CA VAL A 49 -3.76 -1.26 -22.44
C VAL A 49 -2.58 -1.24 -23.41
N CYS A 50 -2.67 -0.43 -24.48
CA CYS A 50 -1.61 -0.32 -25.48
C CYS A 50 -0.29 0.14 -24.87
N GLU A 51 -0.32 1.09 -23.93
CA GLU A 51 0.88 1.58 -23.26
C GLU A 51 1.55 0.48 -22.41
N ALA A 52 0.78 -0.25 -21.62
CA ALA A 52 1.28 -1.36 -20.80
C ALA A 52 1.93 -2.45 -21.69
N GLU A 53 1.23 -2.86 -22.75
CA GLU A 53 1.73 -3.89 -23.69
C GLU A 53 2.99 -3.43 -24.43
N SER A 54 3.05 -2.18 -24.88
CA SER A 54 4.22 -1.62 -25.58
C SER A 54 5.50 -1.65 -24.72
N ARG A 55 5.35 -1.77 -23.40
CA ARG A 55 6.43 -1.85 -22.41
C ARG A 55 6.68 -3.25 -21.88
N GLY A 56 5.95 -4.25 -22.38
CA GLY A 56 6.05 -5.64 -21.95
C GLY A 56 5.40 -5.90 -20.59
N LEU A 57 4.44 -5.08 -20.17
CA LEU A 57 3.64 -5.33 -18.97
C LEU A 57 2.35 -6.06 -19.33
N ALA A 58 1.98 -7.06 -18.53
CA ALA A 58 0.64 -7.62 -18.56
C ALA A 58 -0.34 -6.62 -17.93
N PHE A 59 -1.29 -6.12 -18.72
CA PHE A 59 -2.41 -5.33 -18.23
C PHE A 59 -3.54 -6.27 -17.78
N VAL A 60 -3.85 -6.29 -16.49
CA VAL A 60 -4.91 -7.12 -15.92
C VAL A 60 -6.12 -6.24 -15.60
N TYR A 61 -7.24 -6.48 -16.27
CA TYR A 61 -8.49 -5.79 -15.97
C TYR A 61 -9.25 -6.51 -14.84
N ALA A 62 -9.42 -5.85 -13.70
CA ALA A 62 -10.22 -6.37 -12.61
C ALA A 62 -11.67 -5.87 -12.65
N LEU A 63 -12.61 -6.71 -12.21
CA LEU A 63 -14.00 -6.34 -12.00
C LEU A 63 -14.49 -6.92 -10.67
N SER A 64 -15.25 -6.12 -9.91
CA SER A 64 -15.72 -6.44 -8.56
C SER A 64 -17.26 -6.53 -8.52
N PRO A 65 -17.88 -7.60 -9.05
CA PRO A 65 -19.34 -7.70 -9.13
C PRO A 65 -20.00 -8.12 -7.80
N GLY A 66 -19.22 -8.51 -6.79
CA GLY A 66 -19.72 -9.22 -5.61
C GLY A 66 -20.72 -8.47 -4.72
N GLN A 67 -20.81 -7.14 -4.83
CA GLN A 67 -21.67 -6.35 -3.93
C GLN A 67 -23.17 -6.59 -4.16
N ASP A 68 -23.58 -6.85 -5.40
CA ASP A 68 -24.99 -6.96 -5.78
C ASP A 68 -25.27 -7.94 -6.92
N ILE A 69 -24.30 -8.79 -7.29
CA ILE A 69 -24.52 -9.88 -8.26
C ILE A 69 -25.51 -10.91 -7.70
N VAL A 70 -26.44 -11.36 -8.54
CA VAL A 70 -27.21 -12.58 -8.33
C VAL A 70 -26.54 -13.69 -9.14
N PHE A 71 -25.81 -14.59 -8.48
CA PHE A 71 -24.94 -15.58 -9.14
C PHE A 71 -25.71 -16.54 -10.06
N SER A 72 -26.96 -16.83 -9.71
CA SER A 72 -27.88 -17.71 -10.46
C SER A 72 -28.60 -17.00 -11.61
N SER A 73 -28.48 -15.67 -11.71
CA SER A 73 -29.17 -14.88 -12.72
C SER A 73 -28.44 -14.95 -14.06
N SER A 74 -29.09 -15.53 -15.07
CA SER A 74 -28.60 -15.54 -16.45
C SER A 74 -28.44 -14.13 -17.04
N CYS A 75 -29.24 -13.17 -16.55
CA CYS A 75 -29.14 -11.76 -16.94
C CYS A 75 -27.82 -11.16 -16.44
N ASP A 76 -27.50 -11.34 -15.16
CA ASP A 76 -26.26 -10.82 -14.57
C ASP A 76 -25.03 -11.47 -15.21
N LEU A 77 -25.07 -12.77 -15.46
CA LEU A 77 -23.99 -13.47 -16.16
C LEU A 77 -23.80 -12.92 -17.59
N THR A 78 -24.89 -12.60 -18.30
CA THR A 78 -24.83 -12.00 -19.63
C THR A 78 -24.21 -10.60 -19.59
N LEU A 79 -24.57 -9.78 -18.60
CA LEU A 79 -24.02 -8.44 -18.42
C LEU A 79 -22.52 -8.49 -18.06
N LEU A 80 -22.13 -9.45 -17.20
CA LEU A 80 -20.74 -9.70 -16.85
C LEU A 80 -19.90 -10.05 -18.08
N LYS A 81 -20.38 -11.02 -18.88
CA LYS A 81 -19.74 -11.41 -20.15
C LYS A 81 -19.65 -10.23 -21.12
N ARG A 82 -20.70 -9.42 -21.24
CA ARG A 82 -20.73 -8.23 -22.11
C ARG A 82 -19.66 -7.21 -21.71
N LYS A 83 -19.55 -6.90 -20.41
CA LYS A 83 -18.54 -5.96 -19.88
C LYS A 83 -17.11 -6.47 -20.13
N LEU A 84 -16.83 -7.72 -19.81
CA LEU A 84 -15.49 -8.30 -20.00
C LEU A 84 -15.13 -8.44 -21.49
N ARG A 85 -16.10 -8.78 -22.35
CA ARG A 85 -15.90 -8.81 -23.80
C ARG A 85 -15.53 -7.43 -24.35
N GLN A 86 -16.22 -6.37 -23.91
CA GLN A 86 -15.88 -5.00 -24.30
C GLN A 86 -14.42 -4.69 -24.03
N VAL A 87 -13.92 -5.01 -22.83
CA VAL A 87 -12.51 -4.76 -22.47
C VAL A 87 -11.55 -5.68 -23.22
N SER A 88 -11.93 -6.92 -23.49
CA SER A 88 -11.17 -7.83 -24.35
C SER A 88 -11.00 -7.29 -25.77
N ASP A 89 -12.06 -6.71 -26.35
CA ASP A 89 -12.04 -6.11 -27.69
C ASP A 89 -11.12 -4.86 -27.76
N LEU A 90 -10.74 -4.26 -26.62
CA LEU A 90 -9.73 -3.20 -26.54
C LEU A 90 -8.29 -3.71 -26.61
N GLY A 91 -8.08 -5.03 -26.56
CA GLY A 91 -6.77 -5.69 -26.59
C GLY A 91 -6.37 -6.37 -25.28
N CYS A 92 -7.16 -6.21 -24.21
CA CYS A 92 -6.85 -6.83 -22.92
C CYS A 92 -6.96 -8.37 -22.96
N GLN A 93 -5.94 -9.06 -22.48
CA GLN A 93 -5.85 -10.53 -22.45
C GLN A 93 -5.73 -11.12 -21.05
N ALA A 94 -5.78 -10.30 -20.00
CA ALA A 94 -5.68 -10.75 -18.62
C ALA A 94 -6.78 -10.12 -17.76
N PHE A 95 -7.39 -10.93 -16.90
CA PHE A 95 -8.60 -10.53 -16.18
C PHE A 95 -8.54 -10.92 -14.70
N ALA A 96 -9.34 -10.24 -13.88
CA ALA A 96 -9.56 -10.61 -12.49
C ALA A 96 -11.03 -10.44 -12.10
N LEU A 97 -11.56 -11.39 -11.34
CA LEU A 97 -12.83 -11.23 -10.62
C LEU A 97 -12.54 -11.10 -9.13
N LEU A 98 -13.03 -10.02 -8.52
CA LEU A 98 -12.79 -9.72 -7.11
C LEU A 98 -14.09 -9.87 -6.31
N PHE A 99 -14.04 -10.70 -5.27
CA PHE A 99 -15.13 -10.95 -4.33
C PHE A 99 -14.72 -10.55 -2.90
N ASP A 100 -13.85 -9.55 -2.77
CA ASP A 100 -13.39 -8.94 -1.52
C ASP A 100 -14.37 -7.86 -1.00
N ASP A 101 -14.37 -7.67 0.32
CA ASP A 101 -15.14 -6.64 1.04
C ASP A 101 -16.65 -6.69 0.74
N ILE A 102 -17.22 -7.90 0.76
CA ILE A 102 -18.66 -8.16 0.58
C ILE A 102 -19.21 -9.00 1.75
N ASP A 103 -20.54 -8.94 1.93
CA ASP A 103 -21.25 -9.81 2.86
C ASP A 103 -21.21 -11.28 2.37
N HIS A 104 -21.25 -12.23 3.30
CA HIS A 104 -21.24 -13.66 3.00
C HIS A 104 -22.65 -14.22 2.72
N SER A 105 -23.67 -13.37 2.76
CA SER A 105 -25.07 -13.74 2.50
C SER A 105 -25.35 -13.85 1.01
N MET A 106 -26.13 -14.88 0.67
CA MET A 106 -26.70 -15.07 -0.66
C MET A 106 -28.17 -14.67 -0.65
N CYS A 107 -28.65 -14.17 -1.79
CA CYS A 107 -30.09 -13.99 -1.98
C CYS A 107 -30.81 -15.34 -2.05
N GLN A 108 -32.15 -15.32 -2.00
CA GLN A 108 -32.94 -16.56 -1.98
C GLN A 108 -32.69 -17.43 -3.22
N SER A 109 -32.67 -16.83 -4.42
CA SER A 109 -32.45 -17.59 -5.66
C SER A 109 -31.08 -18.26 -5.70
N ASP A 110 -30.05 -17.60 -5.19
CA ASP A 110 -28.70 -18.18 -5.11
C ASP A 110 -28.62 -19.29 -4.07
N THR A 111 -29.33 -19.16 -2.95
CA THR A 111 -29.40 -20.21 -1.91
C THR A 111 -30.10 -21.47 -2.41
N GLU A 112 -31.09 -21.33 -3.31
CA GLU A 112 -31.77 -22.45 -3.95
C GLU A 112 -30.91 -23.11 -5.05
N ALA A 113 -30.04 -22.34 -5.71
CA ALA A 113 -29.20 -22.81 -6.82
C ALA A 113 -27.84 -23.36 -6.39
N PHE A 114 -27.25 -22.85 -5.30
CA PHE A 114 -25.89 -23.17 -4.88
C PHE A 114 -25.82 -23.68 -3.44
N SER A 115 -25.01 -24.70 -3.24
CA SER A 115 -24.72 -25.30 -1.93
C SER A 115 -23.95 -24.38 -0.97
N SER A 116 -23.20 -23.42 -1.48
CA SER A 116 -22.41 -22.48 -0.66
C SER A 116 -22.05 -21.22 -1.44
N PHE A 117 -21.64 -20.17 -0.72
CA PHE A 117 -21.17 -18.92 -1.31
C PHE A 117 -19.92 -19.11 -2.18
N ALA A 118 -18.98 -19.96 -1.73
CA ALA A 118 -17.81 -20.35 -2.52
C ALA A 118 -18.20 -21.04 -3.82
N HIS A 119 -19.18 -21.96 -3.77
CA HIS A 119 -19.65 -22.67 -4.96
C HIS A 119 -20.22 -21.69 -5.99
N ALA A 120 -21.06 -20.73 -5.56
CA ALA A 120 -21.61 -19.69 -6.44
C ALA A 120 -20.51 -18.85 -7.13
N GLN A 121 -19.52 -18.38 -6.37
CA GLN A 121 -18.40 -17.59 -6.90
C GLN A 121 -17.52 -18.39 -7.86
N VAL A 122 -17.20 -19.63 -7.52
CA VAL A 122 -16.39 -20.53 -8.34
C VAL A 122 -17.11 -20.86 -9.65
N THR A 123 -18.42 -21.13 -9.62
CA THR A 123 -19.21 -21.38 -10.83
C THR A 123 -19.12 -20.21 -11.79
N VAL A 124 -19.36 -18.98 -11.30
CA VAL A 124 -19.26 -17.77 -12.13
C VAL A 124 -17.83 -17.55 -12.63
N ALA A 125 -16.82 -17.73 -11.79
CA ALA A 125 -15.43 -17.53 -12.19
C ALA A 125 -14.99 -18.53 -13.28
N ASN A 126 -15.34 -19.80 -13.15
CA ASN A 126 -15.03 -20.85 -14.14
C ASN A 126 -15.75 -20.60 -15.47
N GLU A 127 -17.03 -20.24 -15.43
CA GLU A 127 -17.84 -19.88 -16.60
C GLU A 127 -17.24 -18.70 -17.37
N ILE A 128 -16.79 -17.66 -16.65
CA ILE A 128 -16.16 -16.47 -17.25
C ILE A 128 -14.76 -16.79 -17.80
N PHE A 129 -13.98 -17.60 -17.08
CA PHE A 129 -12.66 -18.04 -17.53
C PHE A 129 -12.75 -18.79 -18.88
N HIS A 130 -13.67 -19.75 -19.00
CA HIS A 130 -13.93 -20.44 -20.27
C HIS A 130 -14.48 -19.51 -21.35
N PHE A 131 -15.43 -18.63 -21.02
CA PHE A 131 -16.00 -17.67 -21.97
C PHE A 131 -14.93 -16.77 -22.62
N LEU A 132 -13.93 -16.36 -21.85
CA LEU A 132 -12.80 -15.55 -22.34
C LEU A 132 -11.72 -16.38 -23.06
N GLY A 133 -11.92 -17.70 -23.21
CA GLY A 133 -10.98 -18.58 -23.90
C GLY A 133 -9.75 -18.94 -23.06
N GLU A 134 -9.93 -19.08 -21.74
CA GLU A 134 -8.89 -19.51 -20.80
C GLU A 134 -7.63 -18.63 -20.87
N PRO A 135 -7.74 -17.32 -20.59
CA PRO A 135 -6.64 -16.39 -20.74
C PRO A 135 -5.42 -16.79 -19.89
N PRO A 136 -4.19 -16.46 -20.33
CA PRO A 136 -2.96 -16.89 -19.65
C PRO A 136 -2.83 -16.34 -18.21
N VAL A 137 -3.53 -15.25 -17.92
CA VAL A 137 -3.65 -14.66 -16.57
C VAL A 137 -5.13 -14.42 -16.28
N PHE A 138 -5.67 -15.19 -15.34
CA PHE A 138 -6.97 -14.95 -14.74
C PHE A 138 -6.81 -15.00 -13.22
N LEU A 139 -7.23 -13.95 -12.52
CA LEU A 139 -7.11 -13.85 -11.07
C LEU A 139 -8.49 -13.93 -10.41
N PHE A 140 -8.54 -14.57 -9.25
CA PHE A 140 -9.72 -14.65 -8.40
C PHE A 140 -9.36 -14.10 -7.01
N CYS A 141 -10.03 -13.04 -6.57
CA CYS A 141 -9.93 -12.58 -5.18
C CYS A 141 -11.04 -13.22 -4.35
N PRO A 142 -10.72 -14.10 -3.39
CA PRO A 142 -11.71 -14.67 -2.49
C PRO A 142 -12.25 -13.60 -1.53
N THR A 143 -13.40 -13.88 -0.93
CA THR A 143 -13.95 -13.12 0.22
C THR A 143 -13.10 -13.34 1.47
N GLU A 144 -12.69 -14.60 1.73
CA GLU A 144 -11.67 -14.91 2.73
C GLU A 144 -10.26 -14.77 2.11
N TYR A 145 -9.74 -13.55 1.95
CA TYR A 145 -8.45 -13.27 1.28
C TYR A 145 -7.24 -13.11 2.22
N CYS A 146 -7.43 -13.39 3.51
CA CYS A 146 -6.35 -13.37 4.51
C CYS A 146 -6.65 -14.36 5.64
N SER A 147 -5.62 -14.80 6.36
CA SER A 147 -5.78 -15.82 7.40
C SER A 147 -6.78 -15.40 8.49
N SER A 148 -6.81 -14.11 8.85
CA SER A 148 -7.74 -13.60 9.86
C SER A 148 -9.22 -13.60 9.43
N PHE A 149 -9.51 -13.78 8.16
CA PHE A 149 -10.89 -13.89 7.65
C PHE A 149 -11.36 -15.34 7.55
N CYS A 150 -10.44 -16.31 7.62
CA CYS A 150 -10.78 -17.71 7.49
C CYS A 150 -11.42 -18.28 8.75
N THR A 151 -12.59 -18.92 8.59
CA THR A 151 -13.31 -19.54 9.70
C THR A 151 -13.42 -21.07 9.50
N PRO A 152 -13.01 -21.91 10.47
CA PRO A 152 -12.39 -21.58 11.75
C PRO A 152 -10.87 -21.32 11.66
N SER A 153 -10.23 -21.71 10.56
CA SER A 153 -8.81 -21.48 10.25
C SER A 153 -8.58 -21.65 8.75
N VAL A 154 -7.42 -21.24 8.23
CA VAL A 154 -7.07 -21.42 6.81
C VAL A 154 -7.24 -22.88 6.38
N SER A 155 -6.56 -23.80 7.07
CA SER A 155 -6.59 -25.25 6.80
C SER A 155 -7.95 -25.93 6.87
N LYS A 156 -8.94 -25.31 7.51
CA LYS A 156 -10.26 -25.92 7.78
C LYS A 156 -11.43 -25.09 7.27
N SER A 157 -11.16 -24.00 6.55
CA SER A 157 -12.21 -23.14 5.97
C SER A 157 -12.96 -23.92 4.89
N PRO A 158 -14.27 -24.19 5.07
CA PRO A 158 -15.07 -24.83 4.02
C PRO A 158 -15.09 -23.99 2.74
N TYR A 159 -15.06 -22.66 2.89
CA TYR A 159 -15.03 -21.71 1.79
C TYR A 159 -13.75 -21.86 0.95
N LEU A 160 -12.57 -21.90 1.58
CA LEU A 160 -11.30 -22.09 0.86
C LEU A 160 -11.14 -23.52 0.32
N LEU A 161 -11.66 -24.54 1.02
CA LEU A 161 -11.65 -25.92 0.54
C LEU A 161 -12.42 -26.06 -0.78
N THR A 162 -13.62 -25.46 -0.88
CA THR A 162 -14.40 -25.40 -2.13
C THR A 162 -13.62 -24.67 -3.24
N ILE A 163 -12.98 -23.53 -2.94
CA ILE A 163 -12.15 -22.82 -3.94
C ILE A 163 -10.95 -23.66 -4.40
N GLY A 164 -10.31 -24.39 -3.48
CA GLY A 164 -9.20 -25.26 -3.81
C GLY A 164 -9.62 -26.45 -4.68
N GLU A 165 -10.80 -27.00 -4.42
CA GLU A 165 -11.38 -28.15 -5.12
C GLU A 165 -11.93 -27.82 -6.50
N ASP A 166 -12.76 -26.77 -6.58
CA ASP A 166 -13.67 -26.56 -7.70
C ASP A 166 -13.21 -25.45 -8.65
N LEU A 167 -12.38 -24.51 -8.20
CA LEU A 167 -11.85 -23.46 -9.08
C LEU A 167 -10.85 -24.06 -10.07
N LEU A 168 -11.01 -23.72 -11.36
CA LEU A 168 -10.17 -24.28 -12.41
C LEU A 168 -8.68 -23.97 -12.17
N PRO A 169 -7.78 -24.93 -12.44
CA PRO A 169 -6.36 -24.81 -12.10
C PRO A 169 -5.62 -23.70 -12.84
N GLY A 170 -6.17 -23.21 -13.96
CA GLY A 170 -5.64 -22.05 -14.69
C GLY A 170 -5.88 -20.70 -14.00
N ILE A 171 -6.79 -20.66 -13.01
CA ILE A 171 -7.14 -19.45 -12.28
C ILE A 171 -6.22 -19.30 -11.06
N SER A 172 -5.54 -18.16 -10.97
CA SER A 172 -4.68 -17.83 -9.82
C SER A 172 -5.50 -17.20 -8.71
N VAL A 173 -5.26 -17.60 -7.46
CA VAL A 173 -6.01 -17.09 -6.29
C VAL A 173 -5.19 -16.04 -5.57
N ILE A 174 -5.82 -14.89 -5.31
CA ILE A 174 -5.22 -13.76 -4.59
C ILE A 174 -5.22 -14.02 -3.09
N TRP A 175 -4.14 -13.60 -2.41
CA TRP A 175 -3.97 -13.70 -0.96
C TRP A 175 -3.18 -12.52 -0.40
N THR A 176 -3.56 -11.99 0.76
CA THR A 176 -2.88 -10.83 1.39
C THR A 176 -1.97 -11.20 2.57
N GLY A 177 -1.97 -12.48 2.96
CA GLY A 177 -1.18 -13.01 4.07
C GLY A 177 -2.01 -13.25 5.33
N ASN A 178 -1.39 -13.06 6.49
CA ASN A 178 -2.01 -13.34 7.79
C ASN A 178 -3.12 -12.32 8.14
N LYS A 179 -3.01 -11.11 7.61
CA LYS A 179 -3.96 -10.00 7.76
C LYS A 179 -4.08 -9.27 6.43
N VAL A 180 -5.10 -8.43 6.30
CA VAL A 180 -5.24 -7.47 5.18
C VAL A 180 -3.94 -6.71 4.95
N ILE A 181 -3.33 -6.18 6.02
CA ILE A 181 -1.99 -5.56 6.01
C ILE A 181 -1.05 -6.44 6.83
N SER A 182 -0.37 -7.37 6.16
CA SER A 182 0.54 -8.30 6.82
C SER A 182 1.86 -7.59 7.19
N ARG A 183 2.28 -7.68 8.46
CA ARG A 183 3.61 -7.21 8.89
C ARG A 183 4.72 -8.01 8.25
N GLU A 184 4.58 -9.33 8.24
CA GLU A 184 5.52 -10.29 7.68
C GLU A 184 4.77 -11.41 6.96
N LEU A 185 5.41 -12.00 5.95
CA LEU A 185 5.00 -13.25 5.30
C LEU A 185 6.09 -14.29 5.49
N SER A 186 5.70 -15.55 5.72
CA SER A 186 6.64 -16.65 5.91
C SER A 186 6.34 -17.81 4.95
N PRO A 187 7.35 -18.60 4.54
CA PRO A 187 7.12 -19.78 3.71
C PRO A 187 6.11 -20.75 4.34
N GLU A 188 6.12 -20.87 5.67
CA GLU A 188 5.28 -21.80 6.42
C GLU A 188 3.80 -21.40 6.34
N SER A 189 3.47 -20.11 6.51
CA SER A 189 2.08 -19.66 6.38
C SER A 189 1.57 -19.80 4.94
N LEU A 190 2.43 -19.61 3.95
CA LEU A 190 2.07 -19.78 2.53
C LEU A 190 1.95 -21.24 2.13
N ALA A 191 2.69 -22.15 2.75
CA ALA A 191 2.54 -23.58 2.54
C ALA A 191 1.17 -24.09 3.02
N GLU A 192 0.67 -23.59 4.16
CA GLU A 192 -0.70 -23.89 4.63
C GLU A 192 -1.73 -23.42 3.59
N VAL A 193 -1.62 -22.18 3.12
CA VAL A 193 -2.52 -21.60 2.12
C VAL A 193 -2.48 -22.37 0.81
N GLN A 194 -1.28 -22.68 0.30
CA GLN A 194 -1.10 -23.47 -0.92
C GLN A 194 -1.72 -24.87 -0.79
N SER A 195 -1.62 -25.50 0.37
CA SER A 195 -2.22 -26.82 0.61
C SER A 195 -3.74 -26.80 0.48
N VAL A 196 -4.40 -25.75 0.98
CA VAL A 196 -5.87 -25.63 0.90
C VAL A 196 -6.33 -25.21 -0.48
N LEU A 197 -5.67 -24.21 -1.07
CA LEU A 197 -5.99 -23.69 -2.40
C LEU A 197 -5.58 -24.63 -3.53
N ARG A 198 -4.75 -25.65 -3.25
CA ARG A 198 -4.18 -26.60 -4.21
C ARG A 198 -3.38 -25.92 -5.34
N ARG A 199 -2.87 -24.71 -5.10
CA ARG A 199 -2.06 -23.92 -6.03
C ARG A 199 -1.26 -22.85 -5.27
N PRO A 200 -0.08 -22.44 -5.75
CA PRO A 200 0.64 -21.30 -5.16
C PRO A 200 -0.22 -20.04 -5.23
N PRO A 201 -0.36 -19.28 -4.13
CA PRO A 201 -1.14 -18.04 -4.15
C PRO A 201 -0.40 -16.94 -4.94
N LEU A 202 -1.18 -15.98 -5.46
CA LEU A 202 -0.67 -14.68 -5.88
C LEU A 202 -0.83 -13.71 -4.71
N ILE A 203 0.26 -13.07 -4.28
CA ILE A 203 0.17 -12.10 -3.20
C ILE A 203 -0.38 -10.77 -3.71
N TRP A 204 -1.42 -10.26 -3.06
CA TRP A 204 -1.81 -8.85 -3.13
C TRP A 204 -1.31 -8.19 -1.85
N ASP A 205 -0.23 -7.44 -1.95
CA ASP A 205 0.48 -6.91 -0.81
C ASP A 205 -0.01 -5.48 -0.49
N ASN A 206 -0.59 -5.29 0.69
CA ASN A 206 -1.07 -3.99 1.17
C ASN A 206 -0.06 -3.31 2.11
N LEU A 207 1.23 -3.71 2.12
CA LEU A 207 2.25 -3.11 3.00
C LEU A 207 2.33 -1.58 2.87
N HIS A 208 2.01 -1.03 1.70
CA HIS A 208 2.07 0.42 1.44
C HIS A 208 0.70 1.03 1.12
N ALA A 209 -0.40 0.28 1.26
CA ALA A 209 -1.75 0.83 1.11
C ALA A 209 -2.01 1.83 2.24
N ASN A 210 -2.68 2.95 1.97
CA ASN A 210 -3.01 3.98 2.97
C ASN A 210 -4.45 4.50 2.90
N ASP A 211 -5.29 3.91 2.04
CA ASP A 211 -6.70 4.27 1.87
C ASP A 211 -7.54 4.13 3.15
N TYR A 212 -7.10 3.29 4.10
CA TYR A 212 -7.75 3.08 5.39
C TYR A 212 -7.49 4.20 6.43
N ASP A 213 -6.52 5.08 6.22
CA ASP A 213 -6.23 6.21 7.13
C ASP A 213 -5.62 7.40 6.37
N SER A 214 -6.45 8.42 6.14
CA SER A 214 -6.07 9.67 5.46
C SER A 214 -4.89 10.42 6.09
N ARG A 215 -4.50 10.12 7.33
CA ARG A 215 -3.33 10.74 7.99
C ARG A 215 -2.03 9.98 7.77
N ARG A 216 -2.07 8.83 7.07
CA ARG A 216 -0.91 7.98 6.84
C ARG A 216 -0.48 8.00 5.37
N VAL A 217 0.83 7.92 5.19
CA VAL A 217 1.51 7.67 3.92
C VAL A 217 2.76 6.85 4.23
N PHE A 218 3.15 5.96 3.33
CA PHE A 218 4.21 4.98 3.54
C PHE A 218 5.29 5.12 2.47
N LEU A 219 6.42 5.70 2.87
CA LEU A 219 7.58 5.97 2.01
C LEU A 219 8.75 5.02 2.33
N GLY A 220 8.60 4.14 3.32
CA GLY A 220 9.59 3.14 3.70
C GLY A 220 9.78 2.03 2.64
N PRO A 221 10.83 1.21 2.78
CA PRO A 221 11.15 0.15 1.82
C PRO A 221 10.17 -1.02 1.91
N PHE A 222 10.02 -1.76 0.81
CA PHE A 222 9.37 -3.07 0.82
C PHE A 222 10.10 -4.04 1.77
N LYS A 223 9.39 -4.56 2.77
CA LYS A 223 10.00 -5.27 3.92
C LYS A 223 9.08 -6.37 4.48
N GLY A 224 9.69 -7.34 5.17
CA GLY A 224 8.98 -8.42 5.88
C GLY A 224 8.60 -9.60 4.98
N ARG A 225 9.13 -9.64 3.75
CA ARG A 225 8.95 -10.71 2.79
C ARG A 225 10.34 -11.17 2.35
N PRO A 226 10.92 -12.25 2.91
CA PRO A 226 12.27 -12.66 2.50
C PRO A 226 12.29 -13.07 1.01
N PRO A 227 13.34 -12.76 0.22
CA PRO A 227 13.36 -12.99 -1.24
C PRO A 227 13.06 -14.44 -1.67
N ARG A 228 13.52 -15.42 -0.88
CA ARG A 228 13.18 -16.86 -1.02
C ARG A 228 11.68 -17.18 -1.09
N LEU A 229 10.80 -16.29 -0.60
CA LEU A 229 9.35 -16.44 -0.75
C LEU A 229 8.92 -16.58 -2.20
N ARG A 230 9.64 -15.97 -3.15
CA ARG A 230 9.30 -15.99 -4.57
C ARG A 230 9.12 -17.40 -5.13
N ALA A 231 9.82 -18.40 -4.60
CA ALA A 231 9.69 -19.79 -5.03
C ALA A 231 8.33 -20.44 -4.68
N HIS A 232 7.58 -19.84 -3.75
CA HIS A 232 6.31 -20.35 -3.24
C HIS A 232 5.09 -19.56 -3.76
N LEU A 233 5.33 -18.58 -4.64
CA LEU A 233 4.30 -17.66 -5.11
C LEU A 233 4.05 -17.81 -6.61
N ARG A 234 2.80 -17.66 -7.01
CA ARG A 234 2.44 -17.46 -8.42
C ARG A 234 2.88 -16.07 -8.91
N GLY A 235 2.82 -15.08 -8.03
CA GLY A 235 3.18 -13.70 -8.30
C GLY A 235 3.01 -12.83 -7.05
N LEU A 236 3.41 -11.56 -7.13
CA LEU A 236 3.20 -10.55 -6.11
C LEU A 236 2.82 -9.24 -6.79
N LEU A 237 1.67 -8.69 -6.41
CA LEU A 237 1.16 -7.38 -6.80
C LEU A 237 1.19 -6.50 -5.56
N LEU A 238 1.75 -5.29 -5.67
CA LEU A 238 1.73 -4.31 -4.60
C LEU A 238 0.53 -3.38 -4.79
N ASN A 239 -0.29 -3.24 -3.76
CA ASN A 239 -1.28 -2.18 -3.64
C ASN A 239 -0.67 -1.05 -2.79
N PRO A 240 -0.23 0.05 -3.43
CA PRO A 240 0.61 1.04 -2.79
C PRO A 240 -0.23 2.22 -2.25
N ASN A 241 0.39 3.36 -1.98
CA ASN A 241 -0.32 4.56 -1.51
C ASN A 241 -1.26 5.09 -2.60
N CYS A 242 -2.32 5.79 -2.20
CA CYS A 242 -3.20 6.55 -3.08
C CYS A 242 -2.44 7.62 -3.86
N GLU A 243 -1.52 8.30 -3.19
CA GLU A 243 -0.70 9.37 -3.76
C GLU A 243 0.36 8.80 -4.69
N PHE A 244 0.28 9.15 -5.97
CA PHE A 244 1.11 8.54 -7.01
C PHE A 244 2.62 8.72 -6.77
N GLU A 245 3.05 9.92 -6.44
CA GLU A 245 4.47 10.24 -6.25
C GLU A 245 5.03 9.67 -4.94
N ALA A 246 4.18 9.30 -3.97
CA ALA A 246 4.60 8.61 -2.75
C ALA A 246 5.12 7.18 -3.03
N ASN A 247 4.80 6.62 -4.20
CA ASN A 247 5.06 5.22 -4.54
C ASN A 247 6.42 4.94 -5.16
N PHE A 248 7.29 5.94 -5.30
CA PHE A 248 8.63 5.74 -5.87
C PHE A 248 9.45 4.72 -5.08
N ILE A 249 9.62 4.92 -3.77
CA ILE A 249 10.42 4.02 -2.92
C ILE A 249 9.76 2.64 -2.77
N PRO A 250 8.44 2.54 -2.49
CA PRO A 250 7.75 1.25 -2.45
C PRO A 250 7.98 0.39 -3.71
N LEU A 251 7.76 0.95 -4.90
CA LEU A 251 7.90 0.22 -6.15
C LEU A 251 9.36 -0.06 -6.53
N HIS A 252 10.28 0.90 -6.30
CA HIS A 252 11.70 0.70 -6.53
C HIS A 252 12.25 -0.44 -5.67
N THR A 253 11.93 -0.46 -4.37
CA THR A 253 12.42 -1.48 -3.44
C THR A 253 11.75 -2.84 -3.67
N LEU A 254 10.51 -2.89 -4.17
CA LEU A 254 9.91 -4.11 -4.70
C LEU A 254 10.70 -4.65 -5.91
N GLY A 255 11.12 -3.79 -6.84
CA GLY A 255 11.97 -4.18 -7.97
C GLY A 255 13.31 -4.77 -7.52
N SER A 256 13.96 -4.15 -6.53
CA SER A 256 15.18 -4.70 -5.90
C SER A 256 14.94 -6.08 -5.29
N TRP A 257 13.88 -6.23 -4.49
CA TRP A 257 13.48 -7.51 -3.89
C TRP A 257 13.26 -8.60 -4.95
N TYR A 258 12.59 -8.25 -6.06
CA TYR A 258 12.34 -9.17 -7.16
C TYR A 258 13.63 -9.65 -7.84
N LYS A 259 14.61 -8.74 -7.99
CA LYS A 259 15.92 -9.06 -8.56
C LYS A 259 16.73 -9.98 -7.65
N GLU A 260 16.79 -9.69 -6.35
CA GLU A 260 17.49 -10.50 -5.36
C GLU A 260 16.96 -11.94 -5.33
N GLY A 261 15.64 -12.10 -5.31
CA GLY A 261 15.02 -13.43 -5.35
C GLY A 261 15.25 -14.20 -6.66
N LYS A 262 15.69 -13.56 -7.75
CA LYS A 262 16.13 -14.25 -8.98
C LYS A 262 17.56 -14.77 -8.88
N GLU A 263 18.41 -14.06 -8.15
CA GLU A 263 19.83 -14.40 -7.98
C GLU A 263 20.00 -15.56 -6.97
N GLU A 264 19.25 -15.56 -5.87
CA GLU A 264 19.23 -16.69 -4.91
C GLU A 264 18.81 -18.02 -5.55
N GLY A 265 17.84 -17.98 -6.47
CA GLY A 265 17.37 -19.18 -7.18
C GLY A 265 18.38 -19.79 -8.17
N LYS A 266 19.54 -19.16 -8.38
CA LYS A 266 20.61 -19.64 -9.26
C LYS A 266 21.85 -20.15 -8.51
N GLY A 267 21.88 -20.05 -7.17
CA GLY A 267 23.04 -20.47 -6.37
C GLY A 267 22.68 -21.47 -5.29
N GLU A 268 22.97 -22.76 -5.51
CA GLU A 268 23.17 -23.70 -4.41
C GLU A 268 24.51 -23.37 -3.73
N ASN A 269 24.48 -22.69 -2.58
CA ASN A 269 25.45 -22.87 -1.49
C ASN A 269 24.95 -22.17 -0.21
N PRO A 270 24.87 -22.87 0.94
CA PRO A 270 24.37 -22.29 2.17
C PRO A 270 25.50 -21.58 2.90
N VAL A 271 25.50 -20.24 2.90
CA VAL A 271 26.24 -19.47 3.91
C VAL A 271 25.22 -18.76 4.78
N MET A 272 25.09 -19.28 5.98
CA MET A 272 24.31 -18.70 7.06
C MET A 272 25.14 -17.59 7.71
N SER A 273 24.74 -16.33 7.61
CA SER A 273 24.90 -15.30 8.67
C SER A 273 24.56 -13.88 8.22
N GLN A 274 23.71 -13.23 9.03
CA GLN A 274 23.72 -11.80 9.39
C GLN A 274 23.36 -10.74 8.33
N ASP A 275 22.08 -10.61 7.97
CA ASP A 275 21.58 -9.41 7.29
C ASP A 275 20.24 -8.89 7.83
N LEU A 276 20.36 -7.99 8.81
CA LEU A 276 19.31 -7.04 9.22
C LEU A 276 19.77 -5.57 9.07
N LYS A 277 20.98 -5.34 8.53
CA LYS A 277 21.59 -3.99 8.37
C LYS A 277 21.62 -3.47 6.93
N ASP A 278 21.23 -4.30 5.96
CA ASP A 278 21.44 -3.97 4.54
C ASP A 278 20.31 -3.15 3.87
N GLY A 279 19.13 -3.10 4.49
CA GLY A 279 18.04 -2.21 4.04
C GLY A 279 18.39 -0.72 4.16
N GLU A 280 19.12 -0.32 5.21
CA GLU A 280 19.57 1.06 5.42
C GLU A 280 20.77 1.43 4.53
N ASN A 281 21.62 0.45 4.20
CA ASN A 281 22.77 0.63 3.32
C ASN A 281 22.40 0.75 1.84
N GLN A 282 21.32 0.11 1.38
CA GLN A 282 20.87 0.25 -0.01
C GLN A 282 20.35 1.66 -0.31
N VAL A 283 19.61 2.30 0.60
CA VAL A 283 19.20 3.72 0.46
C VAL A 283 20.42 4.64 0.32
N SER A 284 21.55 4.25 0.92
CA SER A 284 22.82 4.98 0.91
C SER A 284 23.69 4.80 -0.32
N ARG A 285 23.53 3.68 -1.03
CA ARG A 285 24.25 3.42 -2.28
C ARG A 285 23.52 3.95 -3.53
N ILE A 286 22.23 4.26 -3.43
CA ILE A 286 21.40 4.70 -4.57
C ILE A 286 21.80 6.09 -5.10
N PHE A 287 22.44 6.95 -4.30
CA PHE A 287 22.68 8.37 -4.66
C PHE A 287 24.15 8.77 -4.84
N SER A 288 25.08 7.81 -4.91
CA SER A 288 26.52 8.12 -4.84
C SER A 288 27.19 8.64 -6.12
N HIS A 289 26.46 8.98 -7.18
CA HIS A 289 27.05 9.48 -8.44
C HIS A 289 26.37 10.75 -8.95
N GLU A 290 26.73 11.90 -8.38
CA GLU A 290 26.71 13.17 -9.11
C GLU A 290 27.61 14.21 -8.39
N LYS A 291 28.60 14.76 -9.11
CA LYS A 291 29.51 15.79 -8.61
C LYS A 291 28.89 17.17 -8.79
N THR A 292 28.81 17.95 -7.71
CA THR A 292 28.33 19.34 -7.71
C THR A 292 29.41 20.35 -8.10
N PRO A 293 29.09 21.40 -8.90
CA PRO A 293 29.83 22.66 -8.93
C PRO A 293 29.18 23.73 -8.03
N ARG A 294 30.00 24.65 -7.54
CA ARG A 294 29.63 25.71 -6.57
C ARG A 294 29.10 27.01 -7.23
N ARG A 295 28.06 27.56 -6.58
CA ARG A 295 27.61 28.97 -6.39
C ARG A 295 27.15 29.81 -7.60
N GLY A 296 25.89 30.25 -7.49
CA GLY A 296 25.32 31.47 -8.08
C GLY A 296 23.89 31.70 -7.59
N LEU A 297 23.57 32.88 -7.05
CA LEU A 297 22.19 33.27 -6.68
C LEU A 297 21.35 33.40 -7.95
N CYS A 298 20.38 32.51 -8.14
CA CYS A 298 19.26 32.65 -9.06
C CYS A 298 18.05 32.04 -8.37
N SER A 299 16.88 32.67 -8.49
CA SER A 299 15.58 32.23 -7.95
C SER A 299 15.04 31.01 -8.71
N GLY A 300 15.79 29.91 -8.69
CA GLY A 300 15.41 28.61 -9.22
C GLY A 300 15.11 27.66 -8.06
N SER A 301 13.96 27.00 -8.11
CA SER A 301 13.57 25.95 -7.19
C SER A 301 14.65 24.84 -7.18
N ILE A 302 14.99 24.35 -5.97
CA ILE A 302 16.08 23.39 -5.75
C ILE A 302 15.46 22.00 -5.48
N PRO A 303 16.00 20.91 -6.03
CA PRO A 303 15.60 19.55 -5.65
C PRO A 303 15.81 19.31 -4.14
N LEU A 304 15.04 18.39 -3.56
CA LEU A 304 15.30 17.94 -2.19
C LEU A 304 16.68 17.28 -2.09
N SER A 305 17.43 17.62 -1.05
CA SER A 305 18.69 16.95 -0.73
C SER A 305 18.44 15.52 -0.24
N GLU A 306 19.45 14.65 -0.34
CA GLU A 306 19.36 13.27 0.16
C GLU A 306 19.00 13.22 1.66
N ALA A 307 19.58 14.10 2.47
CA ALA A 307 19.27 14.18 3.90
C ALA A 307 17.79 14.51 4.16
N GLN A 308 17.20 15.42 3.36
CA GLN A 308 15.78 15.77 3.45
C GLN A 308 14.89 14.60 3.03
N VAL A 309 15.26 13.87 1.97
CA VAL A 309 14.52 12.67 1.55
C VAL A 309 14.58 11.59 2.64
N ARG A 310 15.74 11.35 3.25
CA ARG A 310 15.89 10.39 4.36
C ARG A 310 15.07 10.78 5.58
N LEU A 311 15.07 12.06 5.93
CA LEU A 311 14.24 12.57 7.01
C LEU A 311 12.76 12.31 6.69
N LEU A 312 12.30 12.68 5.50
CA LEU A 312 10.93 12.47 5.05
C LEU A 312 10.51 11.00 5.13
N VAL A 313 11.32 10.08 4.59
CA VAL A 313 11.09 8.63 4.66
C VAL A 313 11.07 8.13 6.11
N GLY A 314 11.99 8.64 6.93
CA GLY A 314 12.07 8.28 8.34
C GLY A 314 10.86 8.73 9.16
N LEU A 315 10.19 9.81 8.75
CA LEU A 315 8.97 10.30 9.38
C LEU A 315 7.72 9.51 8.93
N TYR A 316 7.68 9.09 7.66
CA TYR A 316 6.55 8.36 7.04
C TYR A 316 7.00 7.00 6.53
N TYR A 317 7.21 6.06 7.46
CA TYR A 317 7.94 4.84 7.17
C TYR A 317 7.05 3.67 6.73
N LEU A 318 6.60 2.81 7.66
CA LEU A 318 5.78 1.63 7.36
C LEU A 318 4.57 1.51 8.31
N PRO A 319 3.57 0.67 7.98
CA PRO A 319 2.34 0.57 8.78
C PRO A 319 2.57 0.15 10.24
N HIS A 320 3.60 -0.66 10.49
CA HIS A 320 3.88 -1.29 11.78
C HIS A 320 5.16 -0.80 12.44
N GLU A 321 5.87 0.16 11.84
CA GLU A 321 7.11 0.68 12.38
C GLU A 321 7.38 2.11 11.90
N HIS A 322 7.87 2.95 12.81
CA HIS A 322 8.40 4.27 12.48
C HIS A 322 9.86 4.16 12.02
N GLY A 323 10.31 5.09 11.19
CA GLY A 323 11.72 5.21 10.86
C GLY A 323 12.52 5.89 11.98
N PRO A 324 13.86 5.82 11.95
CA PRO A 324 14.70 6.32 13.05
C PRO A 324 14.43 7.79 13.46
N PRO A 325 14.24 8.76 12.54
CA PRO A 325 13.90 10.13 12.91
C PRO A 325 12.60 10.26 13.73
N ALA A 326 11.53 9.57 13.32
CA ALA A 326 10.26 9.58 14.06
C ALA A 326 10.38 8.87 15.41
N GLN A 327 11.12 7.75 15.49
CA GLN A 327 11.38 7.06 16.75
C GLN A 327 12.10 7.96 17.74
N ASN A 328 13.15 8.67 17.31
CA ASN A 328 13.91 9.58 18.16
C ASN A 328 13.04 10.74 18.66
N LEU A 329 12.24 11.36 17.78
CA LEU A 329 11.30 12.43 18.15
C LEU A 329 10.32 11.97 19.24
N LEU A 330 9.71 10.80 19.06
CA LEU A 330 8.74 10.25 20.01
C LEU A 330 9.41 9.87 21.33
N GLN A 331 10.58 9.22 21.29
CA GLN A 331 11.32 8.84 22.49
C GLN A 331 11.75 10.05 23.31
N ASP A 332 12.31 11.08 22.68
CA ASP A 332 12.71 12.30 23.38
C ASP A 332 11.48 13.04 23.93
N LEU A 333 10.40 13.19 23.15
CA LEU A 333 9.16 13.83 23.62
C LEU A 333 8.57 13.12 24.86
N THR A 334 8.44 11.80 24.79
CA THR A 334 7.91 10.99 25.90
C THR A 334 8.81 11.11 27.13
N TRP A 335 10.13 11.04 26.95
CA TRP A 335 11.09 11.13 28.05
C TRP A 335 11.07 12.53 28.68
N LEU A 336 11.08 13.60 27.88
CA LEU A 336 11.07 14.98 28.36
C LEU A 336 9.80 15.28 29.15
N LYS A 337 8.65 14.79 28.69
CA LYS A 337 7.37 14.92 29.39
C LYS A 337 7.38 14.16 30.72
N ALA A 338 7.91 12.94 30.76
CA ALA A 338 7.98 12.14 31.98
C ALA A 338 8.98 12.72 33.02
N ASN A 339 10.01 13.42 32.57
CA ASN A 339 11.09 13.96 33.40
C ASN A 339 11.02 15.49 33.51
N CYS A 340 9.86 16.11 33.33
CA CYS A 340 9.69 17.56 33.40
C CYS A 340 10.05 18.18 34.77
N HIS A 341 10.10 17.38 35.84
CA HIS A 341 10.57 17.81 37.15
C HIS A 341 12.10 17.98 37.24
N CYS A 342 12.85 17.47 36.25
CA CYS A 342 14.31 17.48 36.19
C CYS A 342 14.87 18.49 35.17
N VAL A 343 14.13 19.55 34.83
CA VAL A 343 14.51 20.56 33.80
C VAL A 343 15.85 21.28 34.07
N SER A 344 16.32 21.28 35.32
CA SER A 344 17.61 21.85 35.71
C SER A 344 18.80 20.91 35.45
N VAL A 345 18.56 19.63 35.16
CA VAL A 345 19.57 18.60 34.91
C VAL A 345 20.10 18.70 33.47
N GLU A 346 21.40 18.51 33.30
CA GLU A 346 22.10 18.57 32.01
C GLU A 346 21.48 17.62 30.97
N GLU A 347 21.21 16.36 31.35
CA GLU A 347 20.58 15.40 30.43
C GLU A 347 19.24 15.92 29.90
N TRP A 348 18.40 16.52 30.73
CA TRP A 348 17.11 17.05 30.26
C TRP A 348 17.31 18.15 29.23
N ARG A 349 18.25 19.08 29.48
CA ARG A 349 18.57 20.18 28.58
C ARG A 349 19.14 19.69 27.25
N ASP A 350 20.01 18.70 27.29
CA ASP A 350 20.59 18.11 26.07
C ASP A 350 19.54 17.40 25.22
N ARG A 351 18.67 16.60 25.85
CA ARG A 351 17.56 15.94 25.15
C ARG A 351 16.57 16.95 24.59
N ALA A 352 16.25 18.02 25.34
CA ALA A 352 15.40 19.10 24.86
C ALA A 352 16.04 19.80 23.66
N GLY A 353 17.34 20.12 23.72
CA GLY A 353 18.08 20.69 22.59
C GLY A 353 18.01 19.82 21.34
N ARG A 354 18.20 18.50 21.47
CA ARG A 354 18.05 17.56 20.35
C ARG A 354 16.63 17.52 19.79
N PHE A 355 15.62 17.50 20.65
CA PHE A 355 14.21 17.51 20.23
C PHE A 355 13.83 18.81 19.48
N LEU A 356 14.24 19.97 20.00
CA LEU A 356 13.98 21.27 19.38
C LEU A 356 14.67 21.38 18.01
N ALA A 357 15.92 20.90 17.89
CA ALA A 357 16.64 20.85 16.62
C ALA A 357 15.93 19.94 15.60
N ALA A 358 15.45 18.77 16.02
CA ALA A 358 14.69 17.88 15.14
C ALA A 358 13.37 18.52 14.67
N CYS A 359 12.69 19.29 15.52
CA CYS A 359 11.51 20.07 15.11
C CYS A 359 11.86 21.12 14.03
N ASP A 360 13.01 21.78 14.17
CA ASP A 360 13.51 22.75 13.18
C ASP A 360 13.87 22.07 11.85
N ASP A 361 14.47 20.88 11.89
CA ASP A 361 14.75 20.09 10.69
C ASP A 361 13.46 19.74 9.92
N VAL A 362 12.37 19.40 10.63
CA VAL A 362 11.06 19.15 9.99
C VAL A 362 10.45 20.44 9.40
N ALA A 363 10.60 21.58 10.07
CA ALA A 363 10.15 22.87 9.52
C ALA A 363 10.95 23.29 8.26
N LEU A 364 12.25 22.99 8.23
CA LEU A 364 13.10 23.17 7.06
C LEU A 364 12.73 22.20 5.93
N LEU A 365 12.45 20.94 6.24
CA LEU A 365 11.95 19.95 5.28
C LEU A 365 10.64 20.41 4.64
N HIS A 366 9.67 20.86 5.43
CA HIS A 366 8.42 21.43 4.92
C HIS A 366 8.69 22.57 3.94
N SER A 367 9.55 23.51 4.31
CA SER A 367 9.91 24.65 3.46
C SER A 367 10.58 24.21 2.16
N ALA A 368 11.43 23.19 2.21
CA ALA A 368 12.08 22.63 1.03
C ALA A 368 11.09 21.94 0.08
N VAL A 369 10.12 21.20 0.62
CA VAL A 369 9.09 20.52 -0.16
C VAL A 369 8.18 21.54 -0.85
N VAL A 370 7.74 22.59 -0.14
CA VAL A 370 6.92 23.68 -0.70
C VAL A 370 7.63 24.40 -1.86
N ASN A 371 8.94 24.58 -1.76
CA ASN A 371 9.77 25.27 -2.75
C ASN A 371 10.40 24.31 -3.79
N SER A 372 10.04 23.02 -3.76
CA SER A 372 10.57 22.00 -4.67
C SER A 372 10.17 22.27 -6.12
N ILE A 373 11.04 21.86 -7.05
CA ILE A 373 10.76 21.84 -8.51
C ILE A 373 9.61 20.89 -8.86
N ASN A 374 9.44 19.80 -8.12
CA ASN A 374 8.43 18.79 -8.41
C ASN A 374 7.11 19.15 -7.71
N ARG A 375 6.23 19.83 -8.44
CA ARG A 375 4.91 20.24 -7.94
C ARG A 375 3.97 19.06 -7.69
N ALA A 376 4.09 17.98 -8.47
CA ALA A 376 3.27 16.77 -8.26
C ALA A 376 3.61 16.13 -6.91
N LEU A 377 4.90 15.95 -6.61
CA LEU A 377 5.36 15.46 -5.31
C LEU A 377 4.89 16.36 -4.16
N LEU A 378 4.92 17.68 -4.34
CA LEU A 378 4.38 18.60 -3.35
C LEU A 378 2.88 18.35 -3.13
N TYR A 379 2.06 18.32 -4.18
CA TYR A 379 0.61 18.18 -4.01
C TYR A 379 0.23 16.88 -3.32
N ASP A 380 0.91 15.78 -3.66
CA ASP A 380 0.72 14.47 -3.06
C ASP A 380 1.12 14.46 -1.57
N LEU A 381 2.26 15.06 -1.21
CA LEU A 381 2.81 14.95 0.15
C LEU A 381 2.49 16.11 1.10
N TYR A 382 1.95 17.22 0.57
CA TYR A 382 1.71 18.44 1.34
C TYR A 382 0.80 18.23 2.55
N PRO A 383 -0.37 17.54 2.45
CA PRO A 383 -1.26 17.37 3.60
C PRO A 383 -0.56 16.71 4.80
N TYR A 384 0.27 15.69 4.54
CA TYR A 384 1.01 14.97 5.57
C TYR A 384 2.06 15.86 6.23
N ILE A 385 2.94 16.46 5.43
CA ILE A 385 4.10 17.21 5.93
C ILE A 385 3.65 18.49 6.64
N TRP A 386 2.62 19.16 6.12
CA TRP A 386 1.99 20.30 6.77
C TRP A 386 1.41 19.92 8.13
N ASP A 387 0.68 18.80 8.22
CA ASP A 387 0.07 18.36 9.46
C ASP A 387 1.13 18.08 10.54
N LEU A 388 2.16 17.29 10.20
CA LEU A 388 3.24 16.94 11.12
C LEU A 388 4.04 18.16 11.56
N ARG A 389 4.38 19.07 10.64
CA ARG A 389 5.10 20.31 10.95
C ARG A 389 4.33 21.14 11.97
N ASN A 390 3.02 21.29 11.81
CA ASN A 390 2.21 22.06 12.76
C ASN A 390 2.06 21.37 14.11
N THR A 391 1.91 20.04 14.14
CA THR A 391 1.91 19.27 15.39
C THR A 391 3.22 19.45 16.15
N LEU A 392 4.35 19.36 15.43
CA LEU A 392 5.67 19.51 16.05
C LEU A 392 5.95 20.93 16.52
N LEU A 393 5.38 21.97 15.89
CA LEU A 393 5.49 23.34 16.42
C LEU A 393 4.78 23.51 17.76
N VAL A 394 3.60 22.90 17.92
CA VAL A 394 2.89 22.89 19.21
C VAL A 394 3.70 22.10 20.25
N ALA A 395 4.22 20.93 19.89
CA ALA A 395 5.07 20.13 20.76
C ALA A 395 6.37 20.87 21.15
N LYS A 396 6.98 21.59 20.20
CA LYS A 396 8.16 22.44 20.40
C LYS A 396 7.87 23.52 21.45
N ALA A 397 6.77 24.26 21.29
CA ALA A 397 6.35 25.29 22.24
C ALA A 397 6.07 24.71 23.63
N PHE A 398 5.45 23.53 23.71
CA PHE A 398 5.19 22.82 24.96
C PHE A 398 6.50 22.45 25.70
N ILE A 399 7.51 21.92 25.00
CA ILE A 399 8.81 21.61 25.62
C ILE A 399 9.55 22.86 26.08
N CYS A 400 9.50 23.96 25.32
CA CYS A 400 10.06 25.25 25.77
C CYS A 400 9.38 25.73 27.07
N TRP A 401 8.05 25.67 27.12
CA TRP A 401 7.30 26.04 28.32
C TRP A 401 7.67 25.20 29.55
N LEU A 402 7.85 23.89 29.39
CA LEU A 402 8.35 23.02 30.48
C LEU A 402 9.72 23.46 30.98
N GLY A 403 10.61 23.88 30.08
CA GLY A 403 11.95 24.36 30.43
C GLY A 403 11.97 25.70 31.21
N GLU A 404 10.93 26.53 31.04
CA GLU A 404 10.80 27.83 31.71
C GLU A 404 10.08 27.74 33.06
N THR A 405 9.19 26.75 33.23
CA THR A 405 8.37 26.58 34.42
C THR A 405 9.09 25.76 35.51
N SER A 406 9.89 26.43 36.33
CA SER A 406 10.48 25.85 37.54
C SER A 406 9.47 25.59 38.67
N SER A 407 8.21 26.02 38.52
CA SER A 407 7.23 26.08 39.59
C SER A 407 5.80 25.92 39.08
N GLY A 408 5.29 24.68 39.07
CA GLY A 408 3.88 24.31 39.26
C GLY A 408 2.77 25.13 38.57
N ALA A 409 3.03 25.82 37.45
CA ALA A 409 2.01 26.60 36.77
C ALA A 409 1.09 25.65 35.99
N GLU A 410 -0.22 25.73 36.26
CA GLU A 410 -1.22 25.04 35.46
C GLU A 410 -1.19 25.58 34.02
N LEU A 411 -1.23 24.66 33.05
CA LEU A 411 -1.37 25.01 31.63
C LEU A 411 -2.78 25.61 31.44
N HIS A 412 -2.92 26.93 31.54
CA HIS A 412 -4.17 27.58 31.18
C HIS A 412 -4.43 27.38 29.70
N VAL A 413 -5.41 26.54 29.37
CA VAL A 413 -6.00 26.49 28.03
C VAL A 413 -6.76 27.80 27.84
N VAL A 414 -6.05 28.82 27.34
CA VAL A 414 -6.65 30.04 26.80
C VAL A 414 -7.56 29.66 25.63
N GLU A 415 -8.53 30.51 25.28
CA GLU A 415 -9.31 30.41 24.03
C GLU A 415 -8.39 29.99 22.87
N ALA A 416 -8.48 28.71 22.52
CA ALA A 416 -7.52 28.05 21.67
C ALA A 416 -8.10 27.95 20.27
N GLU A 417 -7.27 28.30 19.29
CA GLU A 417 -7.65 28.16 17.90
C GLU A 417 -7.94 26.67 17.56
N PRO A 418 -8.85 26.38 16.62
CA PRO A 418 -9.32 25.01 16.37
C PRO A 418 -8.22 24.00 16.02
N TRP A 419 -7.08 24.45 15.48
CA TRP A 419 -5.96 23.57 15.13
C TRP A 419 -5.15 23.06 16.35
N VAL A 420 -5.41 23.57 17.55
CA VAL A 420 -4.82 23.06 18.80
C VAL A 420 -5.40 21.69 19.17
N PHE A 421 -6.70 21.48 18.93
CA PHE A 421 -7.40 20.22 19.18
C PHE A 421 -7.66 19.47 17.86
N LYS A 422 -6.76 18.55 17.50
CA LYS A 422 -6.84 17.82 16.23
C LYS A 422 -7.75 16.60 16.31
N GLY A 423 -8.36 16.28 15.17
CA GLY A 423 -9.11 15.04 14.94
C GLY A 423 -10.63 15.20 14.90
N GLY A 424 -11.16 16.35 15.34
CA GLY A 424 -12.60 16.60 15.40
C GLY A 424 -13.35 15.48 16.13
N LEU A 425 -14.60 15.23 15.73
CA LEU A 425 -15.43 14.17 16.32
C LEU A 425 -14.72 12.80 16.30
N SER A 426 -14.08 12.42 15.19
CA SER A 426 -13.36 11.13 15.10
C SER A 426 -12.22 11.02 16.10
N GLY A 427 -11.48 12.11 16.32
CA GLY A 427 -10.43 12.18 17.34
C GLY A 427 -10.98 12.09 18.76
N GLU A 428 -12.06 12.81 19.06
CA GLU A 428 -12.72 12.78 20.36
C GLU A 428 -13.28 11.39 20.70
N VAL A 429 -13.95 10.73 19.74
CA VAL A 429 -14.42 9.35 19.92
C VAL A 429 -13.25 8.40 20.16
N GLN A 430 -12.14 8.53 19.43
CA GLN A 430 -10.98 7.67 19.59
C GLN A 430 -10.32 7.84 20.97
N VAL A 431 -10.22 9.06 21.48
CA VAL A 431 -9.71 9.33 22.85
C VAL A 431 -10.67 8.79 23.92
N GLY A 432 -11.97 8.75 23.66
CA GLY A 432 -12.97 8.25 24.62
C GLY A 432 -12.99 6.73 24.83
N ILE A 433 -12.37 5.95 23.94
CA ILE A 433 -12.42 4.47 23.96
C ILE A 433 -11.06 3.79 24.17
N ILE A 434 -9.96 4.55 24.16
CA ILE A 434 -8.59 4.09 24.45
C ILE A 434 -8.20 4.61 25.83
#